data_AF-A0A0B6YV81-F1
#
_entry.id   AF-A0A0B6YV81-F1
#
_cell.length_a   1.000
_cell.length_b   1.000
_cell.length_c   1.000
_cell.angle_alpha   90.00
_cell.angle_beta   90.00
_cell.angle_gamma   90.00
#
_symmetry.space_group_name_H-M   'P 1'
#
loop_
_entity.id
_entity.type
_entity.pdbx_description
1 polymer ?
#
loop_
_entity_poly.entity_id
_entity_poly.type
_entity_poly.pdbx_seq_one_letter_code
_entity_poly.pdbx_strand_id
1 'polypeptide(L)'
;LHSLFEESSKKMENILNLPQECSCWCFGDFEYSFQPDGKVMRFMAVLDIATLQPVTQMTSFVYKSDISYEEQAMMLFDYACFHPVRKHSRRPYYVRLFNTPEARGVVLDVTKFGVNFVNFETSVEITLNMLTQENHVWFRRCFNCGLRGTPDMFIPCSQCKAVMYCDQECQMESWKTRHKTWCKKFRTYMKME
;
A
#
# COMPACT_ATOMS: atom_id res chain seq x y z
N LEU A 1 9.04 -11.37 17.59
CA LEU A 1 9.93 -10.61 16.70
C LEU A 1 10.76 -11.54 15.81
N HIS A 2 11.54 -12.50 16.33
CA HIS A 2 12.30 -13.47 15.51
C HIS A 2 11.46 -14.24 14.46
N SER A 3 10.16 -14.47 14.73
CA SER A 3 9.24 -15.15 13.81
C SER A 3 8.79 -14.32 12.59
N LEU A 4 8.92 -13.00 12.62
CA LEU A 4 8.55 -12.14 11.48
C LEU A 4 9.65 -12.12 10.40
N PHE A 5 10.92 -12.32 10.81
CA PHE A 5 12.08 -12.27 9.92
C PHE A 5 12.18 -13.52 9.03
N GLU A 6 11.87 -14.71 9.55
CA GLU A 6 11.93 -15.97 8.79
C GLU A 6 10.83 -16.10 7.73
N GLU A 7 9.73 -15.36 7.89
CA GLU A 7 8.64 -15.35 6.90
C GLU A 7 8.90 -14.40 5.72
N SER A 8 9.74 -13.38 5.87
CA SER A 8 9.94 -12.31 4.88
C SER A 8 10.77 -12.75 3.67
N SER A 9 11.86 -13.49 3.89
CA SER A 9 12.78 -13.88 2.80
C SER A 9 12.19 -14.86 1.79
N LYS A 10 11.11 -15.58 2.14
CA LYS A 10 10.39 -16.50 1.23
C LYS A 10 9.20 -15.85 0.50
N LYS A 11 8.91 -14.56 0.74
CA LYS A 11 7.70 -13.86 0.24
C LYS A 11 7.96 -12.81 -0.83
N MET A 12 9.20 -12.36 -1.06
CA MET A 12 9.51 -11.31 -2.04
C MET A 12 9.05 -11.63 -3.48
N GLU A 13 9.14 -12.88 -3.93
CA GLU A 13 8.65 -13.30 -5.26
C GLU A 13 7.12 -13.15 -5.41
N ASN A 14 6.39 -13.18 -4.29
CA ASN A 14 4.94 -13.05 -4.29
C ASN A 14 4.45 -11.60 -4.34
N ILE A 15 5.30 -10.61 -4.01
CA ILE A 15 4.90 -9.18 -4.06
C ILE A 15 4.51 -8.79 -5.48
N LEU A 16 5.23 -9.28 -6.49
CA LEU A 16 4.93 -9.00 -7.90
C LEU A 16 3.53 -9.52 -8.33
N ASN A 17 2.99 -10.50 -7.61
CA ASN A 17 1.67 -11.07 -7.84
C ASN A 17 0.57 -10.40 -7.02
N LEU A 18 0.92 -9.48 -6.11
CA LEU A 18 -0.07 -8.73 -5.35
C LEU A 18 -0.76 -7.68 -6.24
N PRO A 19 -2.07 -7.45 -6.03
CA PRO A 19 -2.78 -6.37 -6.69
C PRO A 19 -2.12 -5.04 -6.35
N GLN A 20 -2.12 -4.12 -7.31
CA GLN A 20 -1.49 -2.82 -7.14
C GLN A 20 -2.53 -1.76 -6.82
N GLU A 21 -2.31 -1.02 -5.73
CA GLU A 21 -3.13 0.10 -5.29
C GLU A 21 -2.63 1.39 -5.92
N CYS A 22 -3.55 2.28 -6.28
CA CYS A 22 -3.26 3.64 -6.74
C CYS A 22 -2.88 4.54 -5.56
N SER A 23 -1.80 4.20 -4.86
CA SER A 23 -1.30 4.90 -3.69
C SER A 23 0.20 5.14 -3.80
N CYS A 24 0.69 6.10 -3.02
CA CYS A 24 2.11 6.27 -2.77
C CYS A 24 2.36 6.04 -1.29
N TRP A 25 3.23 5.09 -0.98
CA TRP A 25 3.63 4.82 0.40
C TRP A 25 4.93 5.55 0.72
N CYS A 26 5.03 6.10 1.92
CA CYS A 26 6.23 6.72 2.44
C CYS A 26 6.71 5.91 3.64
N PHE A 27 7.99 5.55 3.67
CA PHE A 27 8.55 4.81 4.81
C PHE A 27 9.93 5.29 5.23
N GLY A 28 10.31 4.98 6.46
CA GLY A 28 11.53 5.48 7.09
C GLY A 28 11.31 5.78 8.57
N ASP A 29 12.31 6.41 9.18
CA ASP A 29 12.32 6.66 10.61
C ASP A 29 11.34 7.76 11.01
N PHE A 30 10.61 7.51 12.09
CA PHE A 30 9.71 8.48 12.72
C PHE A 30 10.20 8.90 14.11
N GLU A 31 10.93 8.02 14.81
CA GLU A 31 11.46 8.27 16.15
C GLU A 31 12.78 7.51 16.37
N TYR A 32 13.63 8.03 17.25
CA TYR A 32 14.87 7.39 17.69
C TYR A 32 14.95 7.39 19.22
N SER A 33 15.46 6.32 19.81
CA SER A 33 15.89 6.33 21.21
C SER A 33 17.31 5.80 21.36
N PHE A 34 18.11 6.50 22.16
CA PHE A 34 19.45 6.07 22.53
C PHE A 34 19.37 5.13 23.73
N GLN A 35 19.95 3.95 23.57
CA GLN A 35 20.03 2.97 24.65
C GLN A 35 21.29 3.21 25.49
N PRO A 36 21.29 2.84 26.79
CA PRO A 36 22.44 3.01 27.68
C PRO A 36 23.73 2.33 27.21
N ASP A 37 23.61 1.31 26.35
CA ASP A 37 24.74 0.59 25.76
C ASP A 37 25.27 1.23 24.45
N GLY A 38 24.80 2.44 24.13
CA GLY A 38 25.17 3.17 22.92
C GLY A 38 24.44 2.72 21.66
N LYS A 39 23.53 1.74 21.74
CA LYS A 39 22.72 1.34 20.59
C LYS A 39 21.64 2.37 20.28
N VAL A 40 21.32 2.50 18.99
CA VAL A 40 20.20 3.32 18.52
C VAL A 40 19.03 2.40 18.21
N MET A 41 17.90 2.65 18.88
CA MET A 41 16.63 2.04 18.54
C MET A 41 15.91 2.97 17.55
N ARG A 42 15.56 2.42 16.39
CA ARG A 42 14.84 3.13 15.33
C ARG A 42 13.39 2.68 15.29
N PHE A 43 12.48 3.62 15.11
CA PHE A 43 11.08 3.34 14.88
C PHE A 43 10.74 3.72 13.44
N MET A 44 10.52 2.71 12.60
CA MET A 44 10.12 2.92 11.21
C MET A 44 8.64 2.63 11.00
N ALA A 45 8.01 3.37 10.09
CA ALA A 45 6.61 3.19 9.71
C ALA A 45 6.42 3.29 8.20
N VAL A 46 5.30 2.76 7.70
CA VAL A 46 4.82 2.98 6.33
C VAL A 46 3.53 3.78 6.40
N LEU A 47 3.49 4.94 5.77
CA LEU A 47 2.33 5.83 5.72
C LEU A 47 1.83 5.98 4.29
N ASP A 48 0.53 6.14 4.11
CA ASP A 48 -0.05 6.57 2.85
C ASP A 48 0.16 8.08 2.70
N ILE A 49 0.78 8.53 1.60
CA ILE A 49 1.19 9.93 1.47
C ILE A 49 0.00 10.89 1.40
N ALA A 50 -1.15 10.43 0.89
CA ALA A 50 -2.31 11.27 0.68
C ALA A 50 -3.08 11.51 1.98
N THR A 51 -3.12 10.51 2.84
CA THR A 51 -3.90 10.53 4.09
C THR A 51 -3.06 10.66 5.35
N LEU A 52 -1.74 10.46 5.23
CA LEU A 52 -0.78 10.33 6.33
C LEU A 52 -1.16 9.25 7.36
N GLN A 53 -2.02 8.30 6.96
CA GLN A 53 -2.44 7.21 7.83
C GLN A 53 -1.47 6.03 7.73
N PRO A 54 -1.28 5.26 8.80
CA PRO A 54 -0.47 4.05 8.76
C PRO A 54 -1.00 3.04 7.75
N VAL A 55 -0.10 2.51 6.92
CA VAL A 55 -0.37 1.43 5.98
C VAL A 55 -0.29 0.09 6.66
N THR A 56 0.62 -0.11 7.62
CA THR A 56 0.73 -1.33 8.43
C THR A 56 0.67 -1.02 9.93
N GLN A 57 0.31 -1.99 10.78
CA GLN A 57 0.19 -1.77 12.22
C GLN A 57 1.56 -1.35 12.78
N MET A 58 1.59 -0.14 13.32
CA MET A 58 2.81 0.50 13.82
C MET A 58 3.14 -0.08 15.19
N THR A 59 4.02 -1.07 15.24
CA THR A 59 4.61 -1.55 16.48
C THR A 59 6.10 -1.73 16.26
N SER A 60 6.81 -0.59 16.29
CA SER A 60 8.24 -0.50 16.62
C SER A 60 9.04 -1.74 16.24
N PHE A 61 9.47 -1.84 14.99
CA PHE A 61 10.54 -2.78 14.67
C PHE A 61 11.79 -2.25 15.35
N VAL A 62 12.14 -2.80 16.51
CA VAL A 62 13.45 -2.56 17.12
C VAL A 62 14.46 -3.22 16.19
N TYR A 63 14.96 -2.47 15.22
CA TYR A 63 15.97 -2.98 14.31
C TYR A 63 17.33 -3.00 15.00
N LYS A 64 18.08 -4.07 14.74
CA LYS A 64 19.43 -4.25 15.23
C LYS A 64 20.37 -3.31 14.47
N SER A 65 21.39 -2.79 15.15
CA SER A 65 22.49 -2.02 14.56
C SER A 65 23.20 -2.74 13.41
N ASP A 66 23.08 -4.07 13.37
CA ASP A 66 23.88 -4.93 12.50
C ASP A 66 23.24 -5.15 11.12
N ILE A 67 22.07 -4.58 10.88
CA ILE A 67 21.34 -4.64 9.60
C ILE A 67 21.40 -3.26 8.95
N SER A 68 21.69 -3.18 7.66
CA SER A 68 21.73 -1.89 6.94
C SER A 68 20.36 -1.21 6.91
N TYR A 69 20.32 0.12 6.76
CA TYR A 69 19.05 0.86 6.64
C TYR A 69 18.23 0.36 5.44
N GLU A 70 18.90 0.09 4.32
CA GLU A 70 18.26 -0.42 3.11
C GLU A 70 17.54 -1.74 3.36
N GLU A 71 18.20 -2.70 4.01
CA GLU A 71 17.59 -3.98 4.38
C GLU A 71 16.40 -3.77 5.32
N GLN A 72 16.52 -2.92 6.35
CA GLN A 72 15.41 -2.62 7.26
C GLN A 72 14.20 -2.03 6.53
N ALA A 73 14.44 -1.10 5.61
CA ALA A 73 13.41 -0.45 4.81
C ALA A 73 12.72 -1.45 3.85
N MET A 74 13.49 -2.35 3.23
CA MET A 74 12.96 -3.41 2.36
C MET A 74 12.11 -4.42 3.14
N MET A 75 12.55 -4.80 4.33
CA MET A 75 11.79 -5.67 5.23
C MET A 75 10.46 -5.04 5.65
N LEU A 76 10.48 -3.75 5.97
CA LEU A 76 9.27 -3.01 6.32
C LEU A 76 8.30 -2.92 5.13
N PHE A 77 8.83 -2.67 3.93
CA PHE A 77 8.04 -2.64 2.69
C PHE A 77 7.36 -3.98 2.41
N ASP A 78 8.10 -5.09 2.50
CA ASP A 78 7.57 -6.45 2.34
C ASP A 78 6.44 -6.72 3.34
N TYR A 79 6.70 -6.45 4.63
CA TYR A 79 5.70 -6.61 5.68
C TYR A 79 4.43 -5.80 5.42
N ALA A 80 4.57 -4.53 5.02
CA ALA A 80 3.43 -3.68 4.72
C ALA A 80 2.60 -4.15 3.52
N CYS A 81 3.25 -4.79 2.53
CA CYS A 81 2.54 -5.37 1.39
C CYS A 81 1.64 -6.53 1.78
N PHE A 82 2.09 -7.39 2.69
CA PHE A 82 1.32 -8.56 3.13
C PHE A 82 0.37 -8.28 4.29
N HIS A 83 0.70 -7.32 5.15
CA HIS A 83 -0.03 -7.01 6.39
C HIS A 83 -0.47 -5.55 6.50
N PRO A 84 -1.27 -5.04 5.54
CA PRO A 84 -1.77 -3.68 5.64
C PRO A 84 -2.86 -3.57 6.72
N VAL A 85 -2.93 -2.42 7.42
CA VAL A 85 -3.93 -2.07 8.45
C VAL A 85 -5.35 -2.23 7.92
N ARG A 86 -5.55 -1.82 6.68
CA ARG A 86 -6.84 -1.87 6.01
C ARG A 86 -6.73 -2.87 4.86
N LYS A 87 -7.79 -3.64 4.63
CA LYS A 87 -8.00 -4.44 3.41
C LYS A 87 -7.00 -5.59 3.24
N HIS A 88 -6.90 -6.11 2.01
CA HIS A 88 -6.09 -7.26 1.65
C HIS A 88 -4.65 -6.88 1.31
N SER A 89 -3.79 -7.89 1.32
CA SER A 89 -2.41 -7.79 0.82
C SER A 89 -2.40 -7.16 -0.57
N ARG A 90 -1.51 -6.19 -0.76
CA ARG A 90 -1.41 -5.34 -1.94
C ARG A 90 -0.06 -4.65 -1.95
N ARG A 91 0.31 -4.05 -3.08
CA ARG A 91 1.49 -3.20 -3.19
C ARG A 91 1.09 -1.80 -3.68
N PRO A 92 1.85 -0.75 -3.35
CA PRO A 92 1.55 0.59 -3.83
C PRO A 92 1.98 0.75 -5.28
N TYR A 93 1.55 1.85 -5.89
CA TYR A 93 2.05 2.24 -7.20
C TYR A 93 3.39 2.97 -7.11
N TYR A 94 3.51 3.83 -6.11
CA TYR A 94 4.72 4.58 -5.81
C TYR A 94 5.21 4.30 -4.39
N VAL A 95 6.50 4.41 -4.18
CA VAL A 95 7.11 4.50 -2.86
C VAL A 95 8.09 5.65 -2.79
N ARG A 96 8.27 6.18 -1.58
CA ARG A 96 9.33 7.14 -1.26
C ARG A 96 9.88 6.87 0.13
N LEU A 97 11.12 7.33 0.36
CA LEU A 97 11.70 7.39 1.69
C LEU A 97 11.36 8.71 2.38
N PHE A 98 11.30 8.68 3.72
CA PHE A 98 11.41 9.90 4.52
C PHE A 98 12.80 10.53 4.31
N ASN A 99 12.86 11.86 4.27
CA ASN A 99 14.12 12.58 4.13
C ASN A 99 14.85 12.63 5.48
N THR A 100 15.45 11.50 5.86
CA THR A 100 16.34 11.41 7.02
C THR A 100 17.80 11.35 6.56
N PRO A 101 18.77 11.74 7.40
CA PRO A 101 20.19 11.57 7.08
C PRO A 101 20.55 10.15 6.65
N GLU A 102 19.95 9.14 7.28
CA GLU A 102 20.15 7.71 7.01
C GLU A 102 19.58 7.28 5.66
N ALA A 103 18.50 7.92 5.20
CA ALA A 103 17.91 7.65 3.89
C ALA A 103 18.74 8.23 2.73
N ARG A 104 19.67 9.15 3.00
CA ARG A 104 20.48 9.79 1.95
C ARG A 104 21.46 8.78 1.36
N GLY A 105 21.35 8.58 0.05
CA GLY A 105 22.19 7.63 -0.69
C GLY A 105 21.71 6.19 -0.63
N VAL A 106 20.57 5.91 0.04
CA VAL A 106 19.93 4.60 0.00
C VAL A 106 19.29 4.41 -1.38
N VAL A 107 19.63 3.32 -2.05
CA VAL A 107 19.07 2.96 -3.35
C VAL A 107 18.14 1.76 -3.15
N LEU A 108 16.84 2.03 -3.04
CA LEU A 108 15.85 0.96 -2.92
C LEU A 108 15.40 0.50 -4.30
N ASP A 109 15.89 -0.66 -4.73
CA ASP A 109 15.35 -1.32 -5.92
C ASP A 109 14.04 -2.06 -5.61
N VAL A 110 12.96 -1.28 -5.65
CA VAL A 110 11.57 -1.76 -5.61
C VAL A 110 10.97 -2.01 -7.00
N THR A 111 11.71 -1.66 -8.06
CA THR A 111 11.20 -1.74 -9.44
C THR A 111 10.98 -3.18 -9.88
N LYS A 112 11.78 -4.12 -9.34
CA LYS A 112 11.56 -5.57 -9.45
C LYS A 112 10.19 -6.06 -8.96
N PHE A 113 9.51 -5.26 -8.13
CA PHE A 113 8.15 -5.53 -7.66
C PHE A 113 7.10 -4.73 -8.42
N GLY A 114 7.40 -4.16 -9.58
CA GLY A 114 6.47 -3.31 -10.33
C GLY A 114 6.05 -2.05 -9.58
N VAL A 115 6.83 -1.62 -8.58
CA VAL A 115 6.58 -0.41 -7.79
C VAL A 115 7.57 0.67 -8.22
N ASN A 116 7.07 1.89 -8.41
CA ASN A 116 7.87 3.01 -8.85
C ASN A 116 8.47 3.73 -7.64
N PHE A 117 9.76 4.06 -7.69
CA PHE A 117 10.40 4.87 -6.65
C PHE A 117 10.30 6.37 -7.00
N VAL A 118 9.91 7.19 -6.03
CA VAL A 118 9.86 8.66 -6.15
C VAL A 118 10.96 9.26 -5.28
N ASN A 119 11.77 10.12 -5.90
CA ASN A 119 12.85 10.83 -5.21
C ASN A 119 12.30 11.65 -4.01
N PHE A 120 13.04 11.68 -2.91
CA PHE A 120 12.71 12.46 -1.72
C PHE A 120 12.61 13.97 -1.98
N GLU A 121 13.32 14.48 -3.00
CA GLU A 121 13.27 15.88 -3.45
C GLU A 121 11.93 16.25 -4.09
N THR A 122 11.19 15.25 -4.59
CA THR A 122 9.86 15.47 -5.14
C THR A 122 8.90 15.87 -4.03
N SER A 123 8.26 17.03 -4.19
CA SER A 123 7.27 17.51 -3.24
C SER A 123 6.08 16.55 -3.16
N VAL A 124 5.43 16.51 -1.99
CA VAL A 124 4.22 15.70 -1.77
C VAL A 124 3.15 16.04 -2.81
N GLU A 125 2.99 17.32 -3.15
CA GLU A 125 2.04 17.79 -4.16
C GLU A 125 2.31 17.19 -5.54
N ILE A 126 3.57 17.17 -5.98
CA ILE A 126 3.95 16.56 -7.26
C ILE A 126 3.66 15.06 -7.24
N THR A 127 3.98 14.37 -6.14
CA THR A 127 3.69 12.94 -5.97
C THR A 127 2.18 12.66 -6.02
N LEU A 128 1.36 13.50 -5.39
CA LEU A 128 -0.09 13.38 -5.45
C LEU A 128 -0.63 13.64 -6.85
N ASN A 129 -0.07 14.63 -7.57
CA ASN A 129 -0.42 14.89 -8.96
C ASN A 129 -0.06 13.70 -9.86
N MET A 130 1.07 13.02 -9.61
CA MET A 130 1.42 11.79 -10.32
C MET A 130 0.39 10.67 -10.12
N LEU A 131 -0.29 10.58 -8.97
CA LEU A 131 -1.35 9.60 -8.70
C LEU A 131 -2.70 9.95 -9.34
N THR A 132 -2.91 11.22 -9.67
CA THR A 132 -4.17 11.72 -10.24
C THR A 132 -4.14 11.88 -11.75
N GLN A 133 -2.96 11.91 -12.37
CA GLN A 133 -2.81 11.99 -13.83
C GLN A 133 -3.47 10.82 -14.57
N GLU A 134 -4.04 11.12 -15.74
CA GLU A 134 -4.88 10.20 -16.51
C GLU A 134 -4.17 8.93 -17.01
N ASN A 135 -2.84 8.86 -16.96
CA ASN A 135 -2.09 7.66 -17.38
C ASN A 135 -2.37 6.40 -16.54
N HIS A 136 -3.07 6.54 -15.41
CA HIS A 136 -3.56 5.43 -14.59
C HIS A 136 -4.92 4.87 -15.04
N VAL A 137 -5.28 5.04 -16.32
CA VAL A 137 -6.59 4.68 -16.95
C VAL A 137 -7.12 3.29 -16.54
N TRP A 138 -6.23 2.38 -16.16
CA TRP A 138 -6.56 0.99 -15.86
C TRP A 138 -7.06 0.75 -14.43
N PHE A 139 -6.99 1.73 -13.53
CA PHE A 139 -7.45 1.52 -12.16
C PHE A 139 -8.97 1.55 -12.01
N ARG A 140 -9.48 0.55 -11.29
CA ARG A 140 -10.86 0.50 -10.83
C ARG A 140 -10.98 1.09 -9.44
N ARG A 141 -12.21 1.37 -9.03
CA ARG A 141 -12.55 1.93 -7.72
C ARG A 141 -13.56 1.04 -7.03
N CYS A 142 -13.35 0.76 -5.75
CA CYS A 142 -14.34 0.10 -4.91
C CYS A 142 -15.55 1.02 -4.77
N PHE A 143 -16.73 0.52 -5.14
CA PHE A 143 -17.98 1.25 -5.03
C PHE A 143 -18.37 1.55 -3.58
N ASN A 144 -17.81 0.81 -2.61
CA ASN A 144 -18.05 1.03 -1.18
C ASN A 144 -17.07 2.04 -0.55
N CYS A 145 -15.79 1.68 -0.48
CA CYS A 145 -14.79 2.42 0.30
C CYS A 145 -13.93 3.38 -0.53
N GLY A 146 -14.10 3.41 -1.86
CA GLY A 146 -13.35 4.30 -2.73
C GLY A 146 -11.90 3.88 -3.02
N LEU A 147 -11.42 2.76 -2.46
CA LEU A 147 -10.10 2.18 -2.76
C LEU A 147 -9.89 2.07 -4.27
N ARG A 148 -8.73 2.51 -4.76
CA ARG A 148 -8.37 2.47 -6.19
C ARG A 148 -7.22 1.50 -6.42
N GLY A 149 -7.28 0.69 -7.47
CA GLY A 149 -6.23 -0.28 -7.78
C GLY A 149 -6.44 -0.99 -9.11
N THR A 150 -5.60 -1.97 -9.43
CA THR A 150 -5.70 -2.77 -10.65
C THR A 150 -6.98 -3.60 -10.68
N PRO A 151 -7.50 -3.98 -11.86
CA PRO A 151 -8.78 -4.71 -11.97
C PRO A 151 -8.85 -6.01 -11.16
N ASP A 152 -7.73 -6.73 -11.04
CA ASP A 152 -7.58 -7.96 -10.25
C ASP A 152 -7.77 -7.75 -8.74
N MET A 153 -7.67 -6.51 -8.26
CA MET A 153 -7.98 -6.16 -6.87
C MET A 153 -9.48 -6.18 -6.58
N PHE A 154 -10.34 -6.23 -7.59
CA PHE A 154 -11.77 -6.03 -7.41
C PHE A 154 -12.64 -7.19 -7.91
N ILE A 155 -13.66 -7.49 -7.13
CA ILE A 155 -14.75 -8.39 -7.46
C ILE A 155 -15.95 -7.61 -8.02
N PRO A 156 -16.49 -7.96 -9.21
CA PRO A 156 -17.71 -7.36 -9.73
C PRO A 156 -18.92 -7.84 -8.94
N CYS A 157 -19.97 -7.01 -8.87
CA CYS A 157 -21.28 -7.49 -8.43
C CYS A 157 -21.76 -8.60 -9.39
N SER A 158 -22.02 -9.79 -8.86
CA SER A 158 -22.45 -10.94 -9.65
C SER A 158 -23.77 -10.73 -10.41
N GLN A 159 -24.62 -9.81 -9.95
CA GLN A 159 -25.92 -9.55 -10.58
C GLN A 159 -25.87 -8.51 -11.69
N CYS A 160 -25.26 -7.35 -11.42
CA CYS A 160 -25.29 -6.23 -12.38
C CYS A 160 -23.98 -6.05 -13.14
N LYS A 161 -22.85 -6.56 -12.63
CA LYS A 161 -21.48 -6.37 -13.15
C LYS A 161 -21.02 -4.92 -13.35
N ALA A 162 -21.86 -3.93 -13.06
CA ALA A 162 -21.58 -2.50 -13.26
C ALA A 162 -20.70 -1.88 -12.16
N VAL A 163 -20.72 -2.46 -10.95
CA VAL A 163 -19.95 -1.95 -9.81
C VAL A 163 -18.99 -3.03 -9.31
N MET A 164 -17.86 -2.57 -8.78
CA MET A 164 -16.74 -3.40 -8.35
C MET A 164 -16.47 -3.15 -6.85
N TYR A 165 -16.02 -4.16 -6.12
CA TYR A 165 -15.68 -4.06 -4.70
C TYR A 165 -14.31 -4.65 -4.46
N CYS A 166 -13.53 -4.09 -3.53
CA CYS A 166 -12.24 -4.67 -3.19
C CYS A 166 -12.36 -5.99 -2.43
N ASP A 167 -13.52 -6.24 -1.81
CA ASP A 167 -13.77 -7.39 -0.95
C ASP A 167 -15.28 -7.64 -0.76
N GLN A 168 -15.61 -8.83 -0.22
CA GLN A 168 -16.99 -9.22 0.04
C GLN A 168 -17.64 -8.35 1.13
N GLU A 169 -16.86 -7.88 2.10
CA GLU A 169 -17.34 -6.99 3.17
C GLU A 169 -17.90 -5.68 2.61
N CYS A 170 -17.16 -5.02 1.74
CA CYS A 170 -17.54 -3.83 1.00
C CYS A 170 -18.77 -4.05 0.14
N GLN A 171 -18.84 -5.22 -0.51
CA GLN A 171 -20.03 -5.57 -1.28
C GLN A 171 -21.26 -5.67 -0.39
N MET A 172 -21.16 -6.35 0.76
CA MET A 172 -22.27 -6.52 1.70
C MET A 172 -22.70 -5.20 2.35
N GLU A 173 -21.75 -4.38 2.77
CA GLU A 173 -22.01 -3.07 3.36
C GLU A 173 -22.67 -2.14 2.34
N SER A 174 -22.12 -2.06 1.13
CA SER A 174 -22.71 -1.26 0.07
C SER A 174 -24.08 -1.79 -0.34
N TRP A 175 -24.28 -3.12 -0.37
CA TRP A 175 -25.59 -3.73 -0.65
C TRP A 175 -26.66 -3.23 0.32
N LYS A 176 -26.36 -3.23 1.62
CA LYS A 176 -27.30 -2.78 2.66
C LYS A 176 -27.57 -1.28 2.58
N THR A 177 -26.56 -0.47 2.28
CA THR A 177 -26.65 0.99 2.38
C THR A 177 -27.16 1.66 1.11
N ARG A 178 -26.73 1.23 -0.09
CA ARG A 178 -27.01 1.96 -1.34
C ARG A 178 -27.10 1.11 -2.60
N HIS A 179 -26.35 0.02 -2.74
CA HIS A 179 -26.26 -0.70 -4.01
C HIS A 179 -27.55 -1.46 -4.35
N LYS A 180 -28.26 -2.03 -3.37
CA LYS A 180 -29.46 -2.85 -3.62
C LYS A 180 -30.53 -2.12 -4.42
N THR A 181 -30.75 -0.84 -4.15
CA THR A 181 -31.77 -0.01 -4.82
C THR A 181 -31.43 0.25 -6.29
N TRP A 182 -30.14 0.35 -6.62
CA TRP A 182 -29.67 0.66 -7.97
C TRP A 182 -29.26 -0.58 -8.78
N CYS A 183 -29.00 -1.72 -8.14
CA CYS A 183 -28.51 -2.94 -8.79
C CYS A 183 -29.39 -3.39 -9.97
N LYS A 184 -30.73 -3.37 -9.80
CA LYS A 184 -31.66 -3.72 -10.88
C LYS A 184 -31.53 -2.78 -12.07
N LYS A 185 -31.40 -1.46 -11.83
CA LYS A 185 -31.25 -0.44 -12.87
C LYS A 185 -29.93 -0.62 -13.62
N PHE A 186 -28.83 -0.80 -12.89
CA PHE A 186 -27.52 -1.09 -13.47
C PHE A 186 -27.55 -2.35 -14.33
N ARG A 187 -28.17 -3.43 -13.86
CA ARG A 187 -28.27 -4.67 -14.63
C ARG A 187 -29.05 -4.50 -15.93
N THR A 188 -30.09 -3.66 -15.95
CA THR A 188 -30.82 -3.36 -17.19
C THR A 188 -29.94 -2.59 -18.17
N TYR A 189 -29.23 -1.57 -17.69
CA TYR A 189 -28.31 -0.77 -18.51
C TYR A 189 -27.20 -1.63 -19.13
N MET A 190 -26.52 -2.45 -18.33
CA MET A 190 -25.42 -3.32 -18.79
C MET A 190 -25.84 -4.43 -19.78
N LYS A 191 -27.14 -4.62 -20.04
CA LYS A 191 -27.63 -5.57 -21.06
C LYS A 191 -27.91 -4.91 -22.42
N MET A 192 -27.87 -3.58 -22.46
CA MET A 192 -28.09 -2.80 -23.68
C MET A 192 -26.77 -2.50 -24.42
N GLU A 193 -25.63 -2.76 -23.78
CA GLU A 193 -24.28 -2.77 -24.36
C GLU A 193 -23.89 -4.20 -24.79
#